data_AF-A0A1S9PKL2-F1
#
_entry.id   AF-A0A1S9PKL2-F1
#
_cell.length_a   1.000
_cell.length_b   1.000
_cell.length_c   1.000
_cell.angle_alpha   90.00
_cell.angle_beta   90.00
_cell.angle_gamma   90.00
#
_symmetry.space_group_name_H-M   'P 1'
#
loop_
_entity.id
_entity.type
_entity.pdbx_description
1 polymer ?
#
loop_
_entity_poly.entity_id
_entity_poly.type
_entity_poly.pdbx_seq_one_letter_code
_entity_poly.pdbx_strand_id
1 'polypeptide(L)'
;MQADIDNIVPNKENLEEQIKRIQDATSAAESLPTDLAQLKDARLKIDSMSTEAASAMGKIGLLSEAAAMSSVSLKAREEEAIKIVAQCQEAYRIATSTGLAGAFDDRAKRLSSSMWGWVALLLISLTLGGCLGTMRYDSLTKVLDVSKPSWGIIAAHVLLSLFSLAAPVWFAWISTKQIGQRFRLSEDYAFKASVAKAYEGYRREAARIDPIFESRLFGSALTRLEELPLRLVEGDNHGSPWQELISSDGFQKALQTIPELRDKFMNMPKDIVASFGNVKKTISPESAKTDE
;
A
#
# COMPACT_ATOMS: atom_id res chain seq x y z
N MET A 1 39.04 130.19 43.99
CA MET A 1 38.62 129.41 45.18
C MET A 1 37.36 128.57 44.96
N GLN A 2 36.51 128.81 43.96
CA GLN A 2 35.39 127.92 43.60
C GLN A 2 35.78 126.78 42.63
N ALA A 3 36.78 126.99 41.76
CA ALA A 3 37.18 126.02 40.72
C ALA A 3 38.07 124.86 41.23
N ASP A 4 38.67 125.00 42.42
CA ASP A 4 39.47 123.93 43.04
C ASP A 4 38.61 123.00 43.92
N ILE A 5 37.33 123.34 44.15
CA ILE A 5 36.40 122.54 44.96
C ILE A 5 35.66 121.50 44.10
N ASP A 6 35.37 121.81 42.83
CA ASP A 6 34.71 120.86 41.90
C ASP A 6 35.64 119.75 41.39
N ASN A 7 36.97 119.90 41.52
CA ASN A 7 37.93 118.82 41.24
C ASN A 7 38.13 117.87 42.44
N ILE A 8 37.53 118.17 43.60
CA ILE A 8 37.64 117.35 44.82
C ILE A 8 36.35 116.57 45.09
N VAL A 9 35.25 116.86 44.40
CA VAL A 9 34.02 116.05 44.48
C VAL A 9 34.16 114.86 43.53
N PRO A 10 34.29 113.63 44.04
CA PRO A 10 34.40 112.46 43.17
C PRO A 10 33.11 112.31 42.36
N ASN A 11 33.22 112.06 41.06
CA ASN A 11 32.08 111.92 40.15
C ASN A 11 31.22 110.72 40.57
N LYS A 12 30.12 110.99 41.27
CA LYS A 12 29.35 110.00 42.06
C LYS A 12 28.82 108.84 41.22
N GLU A 13 28.39 109.11 39.99
CA GLU A 13 27.86 108.11 39.05
C GLU A 13 28.97 107.16 38.54
N ASN A 14 30.18 107.68 38.30
CA ASN A 14 31.33 106.87 37.91
C ASN A 14 31.79 105.96 39.07
N LEU A 15 31.76 106.48 40.30
CA LEU A 15 32.03 105.70 41.50
C LEU A 15 30.96 104.64 41.77
N GLU A 16 29.67 104.94 41.58
CA GLU A 16 28.61 103.94 41.69
C GLU A 16 28.76 102.84 40.64
N GLU A 17 29.13 103.17 39.39
CA GLU A 17 29.42 102.18 38.36
C GLU A 17 30.67 101.34 38.69
N GLN A 18 31.74 101.97 39.19
CA GLN A 18 32.95 101.25 39.62
C GLN A 18 32.67 100.35 40.82
N ILE A 19 31.93 100.82 41.82
CA ILE A 19 31.51 100.02 42.98
C ILE A 19 30.66 98.85 42.51
N LYS A 20 29.70 99.08 41.60
CA LYS A 20 28.87 98.00 41.04
C LYS A 20 29.71 96.98 40.27
N ARG A 21 30.67 97.41 39.45
CA ARG A 21 31.62 96.50 38.77
C ARG A 21 32.50 95.73 39.74
N ILE A 22 32.97 96.36 40.82
CA ILE A 22 33.72 95.69 41.88
C ILE A 22 32.83 94.67 42.58
N GLN A 23 31.57 95.01 42.85
CA GLN A 23 30.62 94.14 43.54
C GLN A 23 30.21 92.95 42.67
N ASP A 24 29.98 93.17 41.37
CA ASP A 24 29.72 92.13 40.37
C ASP A 24 30.97 91.25 40.18
N ALA A 25 32.17 91.83 40.09
CA ALA A 25 33.43 91.09 40.00
C ALA A 25 33.73 90.30 41.28
N THR A 26 33.38 90.84 42.44
CA THR A 26 33.54 90.18 43.75
C THR A 26 32.54 89.03 43.87
N SER A 27 31.28 89.24 43.47
CA SER A 27 30.25 88.19 43.44
C SER A 27 30.59 87.07 42.45
N ALA A 28 31.11 87.41 41.27
CA ALA A 28 31.60 86.44 40.30
C ALA A 28 32.85 85.70 40.81
N ALA A 29 33.77 86.37 41.52
CA ALA A 29 34.93 85.74 42.13
C ALA A 29 34.53 84.81 43.30
N GLU A 30 33.47 85.13 44.04
CA GLU A 30 32.89 84.28 45.08
C GLU A 30 32.18 83.05 44.51
N SER A 31 31.50 83.17 43.35
CA SER A 31 30.82 82.04 42.69
C SER A 31 31.73 81.18 41.81
N LEU A 32 32.84 81.73 41.30
CA LEU A 32 33.80 81.04 40.42
C LEU A 32 34.26 79.67 40.93
N PRO A 33 34.60 79.47 42.23
CA PRO A 33 35.00 78.16 42.74
C PRO A 33 33.87 77.14 42.64
N THR A 34 32.63 77.57 42.89
CA THR A 34 31.43 76.74 42.80
C THR A 34 31.12 76.36 41.35
N ASP A 35 31.20 77.32 40.42
CA ASP A 35 30.99 77.08 39.00
C ASP A 35 32.08 76.16 38.42
N LEU A 36 33.35 76.35 38.80
CA LEU A 36 34.45 75.45 38.42
C LEU A 36 34.26 74.03 38.97
N ALA A 37 33.74 73.88 40.19
CA ALA A 37 33.40 72.58 40.77
C ALA A 37 32.25 71.91 39.98
N GLN A 38 31.19 72.65 39.67
CA GLN A 38 30.07 72.14 38.85
C GLN A 38 30.51 71.75 37.45
N LEU A 39 31.40 72.54 36.82
CA LEU A 39 31.90 72.25 35.47
C LEU A 39 32.84 71.04 35.46
N LYS A 40 33.61 70.83 36.53
CA LYS A 40 34.40 69.61 36.76
C LYS A 40 33.49 68.39 36.93
N ASP A 41 32.45 68.49 37.75
CA ASP A 41 31.48 67.39 37.96
C ASP A 41 30.71 67.06 36.68
N ALA A 42 30.30 68.09 35.91
CA ALA A 42 29.66 67.91 34.61
C ALA A 42 30.59 67.21 33.61
N ARG A 43 31.89 67.57 33.57
CA ARG A 43 32.89 66.88 32.74
C ARG A 43 33.05 65.42 33.13
N LEU A 44 33.15 65.12 34.44
CA LEU A 44 33.24 63.74 34.93
C LEU A 44 32.01 62.91 34.51
N LYS A 45 30.82 63.52 34.57
CA LYS A 45 29.56 62.88 34.16
C LYS A 45 29.49 62.65 32.64
N ILE A 46 29.99 63.58 31.82
CA ILE A 46 30.10 63.39 30.37
C ILE A 46 31.07 62.25 30.05
N ASP A 47 32.19 62.17 30.75
CA ASP A 47 33.21 61.13 30.54
C ASP A 47 32.67 59.74 30.91
N SER A 48 31.93 59.63 32.02
CA SER A 48 31.27 58.39 32.42
C SER A 48 30.19 57.98 31.41
N MET A 49 29.34 58.92 30.97
CA MET A 49 28.33 58.66 29.95
C MET A 49 28.93 58.26 28.60
N SER A 50 30.04 58.88 28.18
CA SER A 50 30.78 58.52 26.97
C SER A 50 31.30 57.09 27.03
N THR A 51 31.86 56.71 28.18
CA THR A 51 32.38 55.35 28.43
C THR A 51 31.25 54.31 28.43
N GLU A 52 30.11 54.63 29.05
CA GLU A 52 28.92 53.77 29.02
C GLU A 52 28.33 53.64 27.60
N ALA A 53 28.27 54.73 26.84
CA ALA A 53 27.79 54.72 25.46
C ALA A 53 28.69 53.87 24.55
N ALA A 54 30.02 53.97 24.70
CA ALA A 54 30.98 53.13 23.98
C ALA A 54 30.79 51.64 24.33
N SER A 55 30.60 51.32 25.61
CA SER A 55 30.31 49.94 26.06
C SER A 55 28.98 49.42 25.49
N ALA A 56 27.93 50.25 25.50
CA ALA A 56 26.63 49.90 24.95
C ALA A 56 26.70 49.67 23.43
N MET A 57 27.42 50.50 22.69
CA MET A 57 27.61 50.34 21.25
C MET A 57 28.35 49.05 20.91
N GLY A 58 29.37 48.68 21.70
CA GLY A 58 30.03 47.38 21.59
C GLY A 58 29.08 46.20 21.81
N LYS A 59 28.23 46.27 22.84
CA LYS A 59 27.19 45.25 23.11
C LYS A 59 26.16 45.17 21.98
N ILE A 60 25.73 46.29 21.42
CA ILE A 60 24.80 46.34 20.28
C ILE A 60 25.43 45.68 19.05
N GLY A 61 26.71 45.92 18.77
CA GLY A 61 27.44 45.26 17.68
C GLY A 61 27.43 43.73 17.83
N LEU A 62 27.77 43.23 19.03
CA LEU A 62 27.77 41.79 19.32
C LEU A 62 26.37 41.18 19.20
N LEU A 63 25.34 41.86 19.70
CA LEU A 63 23.95 41.40 19.59
C LEU A 63 23.46 41.41 18.13
N SER A 64 23.84 42.41 17.35
CA SER A 64 23.55 42.48 15.91
C SER A 64 24.18 41.31 15.15
N GLU A 65 25.43 41.02 15.41
CA GLU A 65 26.14 39.90 14.79
C GLU A 65 25.55 38.54 15.22
N ALA A 66 25.23 38.38 16.50
CA ALA A 66 24.54 37.19 17.02
C ALA A 66 23.14 37.01 16.38
N ALA A 67 22.38 38.09 16.20
CA ALA A 67 21.07 38.07 15.54
C ALA A 67 21.21 37.70 14.05
N ALA A 68 22.21 38.24 13.35
CA ALA A 68 22.50 37.89 11.97
C ALA A 68 22.85 36.39 11.85
N MET A 69 23.74 35.88 12.70
CA MET A 69 24.07 34.45 12.72
C MET A 69 22.86 33.56 13.04
N SER A 70 22.04 33.96 14.01
CA SER A 70 20.81 33.23 14.36
C SER A 70 19.82 33.20 13.18
N SER A 71 19.68 34.30 12.44
CA SER A 71 18.81 34.35 11.25
C SER A 71 19.26 33.41 10.14
N VAL A 72 20.57 33.26 9.94
CA VAL A 72 21.15 32.31 8.98
C VAL A 72 20.90 30.87 9.43
N SER A 73 21.12 30.57 10.71
CA SER A 73 20.85 29.24 11.27
C SER A 73 19.37 28.87 11.22
N LEU A 74 18.47 29.82 11.48
CA LEU A 74 17.03 29.62 11.37
C LEU A 74 16.60 29.25 9.95
N LYS A 75 17.11 29.97 8.94
CA LYS A 75 16.83 29.63 7.53
C LYS A 75 17.34 28.24 7.16
N ALA A 76 18.55 27.89 7.59
CA ALA A 76 19.11 26.56 7.35
C ALA A 76 18.26 25.45 8.00
N ARG A 77 17.79 25.66 9.23
CA ARG A 77 16.90 24.72 9.92
C ARG A 77 15.50 24.65 9.31
N GLU A 78 14.99 25.77 8.80
CA GLU A 78 13.73 25.80 8.06
C GLU A 78 13.81 24.95 6.79
N GLU A 79 14.88 25.10 6.02
CA GLU A 79 15.13 24.29 4.82
C GLU A 79 15.27 22.79 5.16
N GLU A 80 15.99 22.46 6.23
CA GLU A 80 16.11 21.09 6.73
C GLU A 80 14.76 20.52 7.19
N ALA A 81 13.96 21.31 7.92
CA ALA A 81 12.63 20.90 8.37
C ALA A 81 11.69 20.64 7.19
N ILE A 82 11.68 21.51 6.18
CA ILE A 82 10.90 21.32 4.94
C ILE A 82 11.32 20.02 4.26
N LYS A 83 12.62 19.75 4.17
CA LYS A 83 13.15 18.51 3.60
C LYS A 83 12.71 17.26 4.38
N ILE A 84 12.78 17.30 5.71
CA ILE A 84 12.34 16.19 6.58
C ILE A 84 10.84 15.95 6.41
N VAL A 85 10.01 17.00 6.40
CA VAL A 85 8.56 16.88 6.19
C VAL A 85 8.26 16.23 4.83
N ALA A 86 8.93 16.67 3.77
CA ALA A 86 8.78 16.07 2.44
C ALA A 86 9.18 14.58 2.43
N GLN A 87 10.28 14.22 3.10
CA GLN A 87 10.71 12.83 3.23
C GLN A 87 9.72 11.98 4.05
N CYS A 88 9.18 12.51 5.15
CA CYS A 88 8.17 11.82 5.95
C CYS A 88 6.88 11.59 5.15
N GLN A 89 6.41 12.60 4.39
CA GLN A 89 5.23 12.45 3.53
C GLN A 89 5.46 11.39 2.46
N GLU A 90 6.64 11.35 1.84
CA GLU A 90 6.98 10.35 0.84
C GLU A 90 7.10 8.95 1.45
N ALA A 91 7.76 8.81 2.60
CA ALA A 91 7.85 7.54 3.32
C ALA A 91 6.47 7.02 3.73
N TYR A 92 5.59 7.90 4.21
CA TYR A 92 4.21 7.55 4.57
C TYR A 92 3.40 7.12 3.34
N ARG A 93 3.59 7.79 2.19
CA ARG A 93 2.98 7.42 0.90
C ARG A 93 3.47 6.07 0.39
N ILE A 94 4.77 5.81 0.51
CA ILE A 94 5.38 4.52 0.17
C ILE A 94 4.81 3.42 1.05
N ALA A 95 4.71 3.65 2.37
CA ALA A 95 4.23 2.65 3.31
C ALA A 95 2.74 2.32 3.14
N THR A 96 1.91 3.33 2.88
CA THR A 96 0.45 3.17 2.93
C THR A 96 -0.11 2.71 1.59
N SER A 97 -0.14 3.60 0.60
CA SER A 97 -0.88 3.39 -0.64
C SER A 97 -0.05 2.68 -1.70
N THR A 98 1.22 3.07 -1.85
CA THR A 98 2.14 2.37 -2.77
C THR A 98 2.46 0.97 -2.23
N GLY A 99 2.64 0.84 -0.91
CA GLY A 99 2.89 -0.44 -0.23
C GLY A 99 1.70 -1.39 -0.36
N LEU A 100 0.47 -0.91 -0.13
CA LEU A 100 -0.74 -1.71 -0.31
C LEU A 100 -0.93 -2.12 -1.77
N ALA A 101 -0.74 -1.20 -2.72
CA ALA A 101 -0.79 -1.49 -4.15
C ALA A 101 0.26 -2.54 -4.55
N GLY A 102 1.47 -2.43 -4.01
CA GLY A 102 2.56 -3.40 -4.22
C GLY A 102 2.21 -4.77 -3.65
N ALA A 103 1.64 -4.85 -2.45
CA ALA A 103 1.23 -6.11 -1.83
C ALA A 103 0.15 -6.84 -2.66
N PHE A 104 -0.82 -6.11 -3.21
CA PHE A 104 -1.81 -6.71 -4.11
C PHE A 104 -1.21 -7.16 -5.44
N ASP A 105 -0.32 -6.36 -6.02
CA ASP A 105 0.40 -6.68 -7.26
C ASP A 105 1.28 -7.94 -7.10
N ASP A 106 2.00 -8.04 -5.99
CA ASP A 106 2.81 -9.20 -5.64
C ASP A 106 1.94 -10.45 -5.44
N ARG A 107 0.78 -10.30 -4.77
CA ARG A 107 -0.15 -11.41 -4.59
C ARG A 107 -0.71 -11.90 -5.92
N ALA A 108 -1.11 -10.98 -6.81
CA ALA A 108 -1.58 -11.29 -8.15
C ALA A 108 -0.51 -12.04 -8.97
N LYS A 109 0.73 -11.54 -8.97
CA LYS A 109 1.87 -12.17 -9.67
C LYS A 109 2.19 -13.55 -9.12
N ARG A 110 2.24 -13.73 -7.80
CA ARG A 110 2.47 -15.04 -7.18
C ARG A 110 1.40 -16.04 -7.58
N LEU A 111 0.13 -15.61 -7.60
CA LEU A 111 -0.97 -16.50 -7.95
C LEU A 111 -0.99 -16.86 -9.44
N SER A 112 -0.67 -15.91 -10.32
CA SER A 112 -0.50 -16.12 -11.76
C SER A 112 0.69 -17.03 -12.08
N SER A 113 1.84 -16.83 -11.42
CA SER A 113 2.99 -17.74 -11.56
C SER A 113 2.64 -19.16 -11.08
N SER A 114 1.94 -19.26 -9.96
CA SER A 114 1.48 -20.53 -9.41
C SER A 114 0.39 -21.19 -10.27
N MET A 115 -0.32 -20.43 -11.12
CA MET A 115 -1.28 -20.95 -12.09
C MET A 115 -0.59 -21.70 -13.24
N TRP A 116 0.55 -21.19 -13.73
CA TRP A 116 1.36 -21.87 -14.77
C TRP A 116 1.84 -23.25 -14.36
N GLY A 117 2.11 -23.47 -13.06
CA GLY A 117 2.40 -24.82 -12.54
C GLY A 117 1.25 -25.81 -12.76
N TRP A 118 0.00 -25.38 -12.59
CA TRP A 118 -1.17 -26.21 -12.89
C TRP A 118 -1.42 -26.38 -14.39
N VAL A 119 -1.08 -25.40 -15.23
CA VAL A 119 -1.09 -25.55 -16.69
C VAL A 119 -0.15 -26.67 -17.12
N ALA A 120 1.08 -26.67 -16.59
CA ALA A 120 2.05 -27.71 -16.87
C ALA A 120 1.56 -29.09 -16.40
N LEU A 121 0.98 -29.17 -15.20
CA LEU A 121 0.41 -30.42 -14.69
C LEU A 121 -0.76 -30.92 -15.55
N LEU A 122 -1.63 -30.01 -16.02
CA LEU A 122 -2.72 -30.34 -16.93
C LEU A 122 -2.19 -30.94 -18.23
N LEU A 123 -1.18 -30.32 -18.86
CA LEU A 123 -0.54 -30.84 -20.07
C LEU A 123 0.06 -32.23 -19.86
N ILE A 124 0.74 -32.45 -18.73
CA ILE A 124 1.27 -33.78 -18.37
C ILE A 124 0.14 -34.80 -18.21
N SER A 125 -0.95 -34.41 -17.55
CA SER A 125 -2.11 -35.29 -17.35
C SER A 125 -2.78 -35.69 -18.67
N LEU A 126 -2.92 -34.73 -19.61
CA LEU A 126 -3.49 -35.02 -20.93
C LEU A 126 -2.59 -35.92 -21.77
N THR A 127 -1.27 -35.68 -21.75
CA THR A 127 -0.31 -36.50 -22.50
C THR A 127 -0.23 -37.92 -21.97
N LEU A 128 -0.21 -38.10 -20.64
CA LEU A 128 -0.30 -39.43 -20.01
C LEU A 128 -1.63 -40.11 -20.29
N GLY A 129 -2.75 -39.38 -20.19
CA GLY A 129 -4.07 -39.91 -20.52
C GLY A 129 -4.16 -40.39 -21.97
N GLY A 130 -3.61 -39.62 -22.91
CA GLY A 130 -3.54 -40.00 -24.32
C GLY A 130 -2.67 -41.23 -24.57
N CYS A 131 -1.48 -41.29 -23.99
CA CYS A 131 -0.57 -42.44 -24.12
C CYS A 131 -1.15 -43.72 -23.51
N LEU A 132 -1.70 -43.64 -22.29
CA LEU A 132 -2.38 -44.78 -21.67
C LEU A 132 -3.64 -45.19 -22.45
N GLY A 133 -4.36 -44.20 -23.01
CA GLY A 133 -5.52 -44.41 -23.86
C GLY A 133 -5.17 -45.24 -25.10
N THR A 134 -4.14 -44.88 -25.85
CA THR A 134 -3.71 -45.63 -27.05
C THR A 134 -3.22 -47.03 -26.69
N MET A 135 -2.41 -47.18 -25.64
CA MET A 135 -1.94 -48.50 -25.18
C MET A 135 -3.10 -49.42 -24.76
N ARG A 136 -4.13 -48.89 -24.09
CA ARG A 136 -5.32 -49.65 -23.70
C ARG A 136 -6.22 -49.95 -24.90
N TYR A 137 -6.38 -49.00 -25.82
CA TYR A 137 -7.12 -49.19 -27.06
C TYR A 137 -6.56 -50.34 -27.90
N ASP A 138 -5.24 -50.37 -28.09
CA ASP A 138 -4.54 -51.45 -28.83
C ASP A 138 -4.64 -52.81 -28.11
N SER A 139 -4.64 -52.80 -26.77
CA SER A 139 -4.80 -54.03 -25.99
C SER A 139 -6.22 -54.59 -26.11
N LEU A 140 -7.23 -53.71 -26.13
CA LEU A 140 -8.64 -54.10 -26.19
C LEU A 140 -9.02 -54.60 -27.60
N THR A 141 -8.55 -53.94 -28.66
CA THR A 141 -8.77 -54.38 -30.05
C THR A 141 -8.15 -55.75 -30.32
N LYS A 142 -6.95 -56.04 -29.81
CA LYS A 142 -6.32 -57.37 -29.92
C LYS A 142 -7.11 -58.50 -29.24
N VAL A 143 -7.77 -58.21 -28.12
CA VAL A 143 -8.59 -59.20 -27.39
C VAL A 143 -9.93 -59.45 -28.09
N LEU A 144 -10.46 -58.44 -28.78
CA LEU A 144 -11.70 -58.53 -29.56
C LEU A 144 -11.52 -59.29 -30.89
N ASP A 145 -10.32 -59.33 -31.44
CA ASP A 145 -10.01 -59.98 -32.73
C ASP A 145 -9.87 -61.53 -32.62
N VAL A 146 -9.86 -62.07 -31.40
CA VAL A 146 -9.75 -63.53 -31.16
C VAL A 146 -11.12 -64.20 -31.31
N SER A 147 -11.20 -65.27 -32.11
CA SER A 147 -12.46 -65.91 -32.56
C SER A 147 -13.39 -66.49 -31.47
N LYS A 148 -13.00 -66.53 -30.19
CA LYS A 148 -13.85 -66.89 -29.03
C LYS A 148 -13.40 -66.11 -27.79
N PRO A 149 -13.78 -64.83 -27.66
CA PRO A 149 -13.37 -64.06 -26.50
C PRO A 149 -14.23 -64.45 -25.29
N SER A 150 -13.58 -64.79 -24.17
CA SER A 150 -14.31 -64.99 -22.92
C SER A 150 -14.74 -63.62 -22.39
N TRP A 151 -16.05 -63.46 -22.17
CA TRP A 151 -16.64 -62.20 -21.69
C TRP A 151 -15.97 -61.67 -20.41
N GLY A 152 -15.50 -62.57 -19.53
CA GLY A 152 -14.77 -62.20 -18.32
C GLY A 152 -13.43 -61.50 -18.58
N ILE A 153 -12.70 -61.88 -19.64
CA ILE A 153 -11.41 -61.24 -19.99
C ILE A 153 -11.67 -59.85 -20.59
N ILE A 154 -12.67 -59.71 -21.46
CA ILE A 154 -13.09 -58.40 -21.99
C ILE A 154 -13.50 -57.48 -20.84
N ALA A 155 -14.35 -57.96 -19.92
CA ALA A 155 -14.80 -57.17 -18.77
C ALA A 155 -13.62 -56.75 -17.86
N ALA A 156 -12.64 -57.61 -17.63
CA ALA A 156 -11.44 -57.28 -16.87
C ALA A 156 -10.59 -56.19 -17.56
N HIS A 157 -10.41 -56.27 -18.88
CA HIS A 157 -9.69 -55.24 -19.64
C HIS A 157 -10.42 -53.89 -19.65
N VAL A 158 -11.75 -53.90 -19.73
CA VAL A 158 -12.57 -52.68 -19.64
C VAL A 158 -12.46 -52.05 -18.24
N LEU A 159 -12.59 -52.83 -17.17
CA LEU A 159 -12.44 -52.33 -15.80
C LEU A 159 -11.02 -51.78 -15.54
N LEU A 160 -10.00 -52.49 -16.00
CA LEU A 160 -8.61 -52.05 -15.88
C LEU A 160 -8.34 -50.78 -16.68
N SER A 161 -8.95 -50.65 -17.87
CA SER A 161 -8.88 -49.43 -18.68
C SER A 161 -9.56 -48.25 -17.97
N LEU A 162 -10.76 -48.45 -17.42
CA LEU A 162 -11.49 -47.43 -16.67
C LEU A 162 -10.69 -46.93 -15.46
N PHE A 163 -10.11 -47.85 -14.68
CA PHE A 163 -9.29 -47.50 -13.52
C PHE A 163 -7.98 -46.81 -13.92
N SER A 164 -7.35 -47.24 -15.01
CA SER A 164 -6.11 -46.64 -15.52
C SER A 164 -6.32 -45.23 -16.08
N LEU A 165 -7.48 -44.93 -16.68
CA LEU A 165 -7.83 -43.60 -17.19
C LEU A 165 -8.41 -42.68 -16.11
N ALA A 166 -8.94 -43.24 -15.01
CA ALA A 166 -9.53 -42.47 -13.93
C ALA A 166 -8.54 -41.46 -13.32
N ALA A 167 -7.28 -41.86 -13.08
CA ALA A 167 -6.29 -40.97 -12.47
C ALA A 167 -5.94 -39.76 -13.37
N PRO A 168 -5.54 -39.91 -14.64
CA PRO A 168 -5.28 -38.77 -15.53
C PRO A 168 -6.50 -37.86 -15.75
N VAL A 169 -7.71 -38.45 -15.84
CA VAL A 169 -8.95 -37.66 -15.99
C VAL A 169 -9.25 -36.85 -14.72
N TRP A 170 -9.08 -37.46 -13.55
CA TRP A 170 -9.27 -36.79 -12.26
C TRP A 170 -8.27 -35.63 -12.08
N PHE A 171 -6.98 -35.86 -12.39
CA PHE A 171 -5.96 -34.81 -12.31
C PHE A 171 -6.20 -33.67 -13.30
N ALA A 172 -6.66 -33.97 -14.52
CA ALA A 172 -7.02 -32.94 -15.50
C ALA A 172 -8.18 -32.08 -15.01
N TRP A 173 -9.20 -32.71 -14.42
CA TRP A 173 -10.35 -32.01 -13.85
C TRP A 173 -9.97 -31.10 -12.67
N ILE A 174 -9.22 -31.62 -11.68
CA ILE A 174 -8.71 -30.80 -10.56
C ILE A 174 -7.88 -29.63 -11.08
N SER A 175 -6.98 -29.87 -12.03
CA SER A 175 -6.12 -28.84 -12.59
C SER A 175 -6.94 -27.74 -13.25
N THR A 176 -8.01 -28.11 -13.97
CA THR A 176 -8.95 -27.18 -14.63
C THR A 176 -9.74 -26.33 -13.61
N LYS A 177 -10.12 -26.88 -12.46
CA LYS A 177 -10.74 -26.11 -11.37
C LYS A 177 -9.74 -25.16 -10.72
N GLN A 178 -8.54 -25.64 -10.42
CA GLN A 178 -7.49 -24.85 -9.77
C GLN A 178 -7.02 -23.68 -10.64
N ILE A 179 -6.90 -23.87 -11.96
CA ILE A 179 -6.57 -22.78 -12.88
C ILE A 179 -7.66 -21.71 -12.90
N GLY A 180 -8.93 -22.10 -12.97
CA GLY A 180 -10.05 -21.14 -12.97
C GLY A 180 -10.10 -20.31 -11.68
N GLN A 181 -9.97 -20.96 -10.53
CA GLN A 181 -9.94 -20.28 -9.23
C GLN A 181 -8.76 -19.32 -9.10
N ARG A 182 -7.55 -19.76 -9.48
CA ARG A 182 -6.34 -18.95 -9.39
C ARG A 182 -6.34 -17.78 -10.37
N PHE A 183 -6.86 -17.98 -11.58
CA PHE A 183 -7.02 -16.92 -12.57
C PHE A 183 -7.94 -15.82 -12.03
N ARG A 184 -9.16 -16.18 -11.61
CA ARG A 184 -10.15 -15.21 -11.08
C ARG A 184 -9.62 -14.44 -9.88
N LEU A 185 -8.96 -15.13 -8.95
CA LEU A 185 -8.39 -14.49 -7.77
C LEU A 185 -7.17 -13.62 -8.13
N SER A 186 -6.38 -13.99 -9.14
CA SER A 186 -5.25 -13.17 -9.58
C SER A 186 -5.71 -11.89 -10.27
N GLU A 187 -6.79 -11.98 -11.05
CA GLU A 187 -7.41 -10.83 -11.72
C GLU A 187 -8.04 -9.87 -10.71
N ASP A 188 -8.72 -10.38 -9.67
CA ASP A 188 -9.27 -9.54 -8.59
C ASP A 188 -8.17 -8.76 -7.84
N TYR A 189 -7.06 -9.42 -7.51
CA TYR A 189 -5.92 -8.74 -6.89
C TYR A 189 -5.23 -7.76 -7.83
N ALA A 190 -5.12 -8.08 -9.13
CA ALA A 190 -4.57 -7.17 -10.13
C ALA A 190 -5.46 -5.93 -10.31
N PHE A 191 -6.78 -6.11 -10.28
CA PHE A 191 -7.76 -5.02 -10.30
C PHE A 191 -7.61 -4.13 -9.06
N LYS A 192 -7.54 -4.71 -7.86
CA LYS A 192 -7.30 -3.96 -6.60
C LYS A 192 -5.98 -3.19 -6.61
N ALA A 193 -4.91 -3.80 -7.12
CA ALA A 193 -3.62 -3.14 -7.28
C ALA A 193 -3.73 -1.94 -8.24
N SER A 194 -4.45 -2.10 -9.35
CA SER A 194 -4.65 -1.06 -10.36
C SER A 194 -5.48 0.11 -9.82
N VAL A 195 -6.56 -0.17 -9.07
CA VAL A 195 -7.37 0.84 -8.40
C VAL A 195 -6.56 1.61 -7.36
N ALA A 196 -5.74 0.92 -6.55
CA ALA A 196 -4.88 1.56 -5.56
C ALA A 196 -3.80 2.46 -6.20
N LYS A 197 -3.17 2.00 -7.31
CA LYS A 197 -2.23 2.81 -8.10
C LYS A 197 -2.91 4.02 -8.73
N ALA A 198 -4.11 3.84 -9.28
CA ALA A 198 -4.89 4.92 -9.89
C ALA A 198 -5.32 5.96 -8.85
N TYR A 199 -5.75 5.52 -7.66
CA TYR A 199 -6.08 6.40 -6.55
C TYR A 199 -4.91 7.32 -6.19
N GLU A 200 -3.69 6.79 -6.08
CA GLU A 200 -2.50 7.62 -5.83
C GLU A 200 -2.24 8.68 -6.91
N GLY A 201 -2.44 8.32 -8.19
CA GLY A 201 -2.32 9.28 -9.29
C GLY A 201 -3.38 10.38 -9.21
N TYR A 202 -4.64 10.01 -9.01
CA TYR A 202 -5.76 10.95 -9.00
C TYR A 202 -5.86 11.78 -7.72
N ARG A 203 -5.41 11.27 -6.56
CA ARG A 203 -5.49 11.96 -5.27
C ARG A 203 -4.82 13.33 -5.32
N ARG A 204 -3.66 13.43 -5.97
CA ARG A 204 -2.91 14.69 -6.08
C ARG A 204 -3.64 15.75 -6.89
N GLU A 205 -4.31 15.35 -7.97
CA GLU A 205 -5.09 16.28 -8.78
C GLU A 205 -6.47 16.57 -8.17
N ALA A 206 -7.09 15.60 -7.50
CA ALA A 206 -8.32 15.79 -6.76
C ALA A 206 -8.15 16.81 -5.62
N ALA A 207 -7.07 16.71 -4.84
CA ALA A 207 -6.76 17.65 -3.75
C ALA A 207 -6.53 19.10 -4.22
N ARG A 208 -6.21 19.29 -5.51
CA ARG A 208 -6.03 20.63 -6.12
C ARG A 208 -7.33 21.21 -6.66
N ILE A 209 -8.32 20.38 -6.98
CA ILE A 209 -9.57 20.81 -7.61
C ILE A 209 -10.61 21.18 -6.55
N ASP A 210 -10.99 20.23 -5.70
CA ASP A 210 -12.09 20.42 -4.73
C ASP A 210 -12.06 19.34 -3.61
N PRO A 211 -12.14 19.73 -2.32
CA PRO A 211 -12.26 18.80 -1.20
C PRO A 211 -13.41 17.80 -1.31
N ILE A 212 -14.56 18.20 -1.88
CA ILE A 212 -15.71 17.27 -2.02
C ILE A 212 -15.37 16.17 -3.04
N PHE A 213 -14.69 16.52 -4.13
CA PHE A 213 -14.24 15.56 -5.13
C PHE A 213 -13.21 14.58 -4.58
N GLU A 214 -12.26 15.04 -3.76
CA GLU A 214 -11.30 14.18 -3.06
C GLU A 214 -11.99 13.16 -2.15
N SER A 215 -12.96 13.59 -1.35
CA SER A 215 -13.71 12.69 -0.46
C SER A 215 -14.49 11.61 -1.24
N ARG A 216 -15.09 11.98 -2.38
CA ARG A 216 -15.80 11.05 -3.27
C ARG A 216 -14.84 10.04 -3.90
N LEU A 217 -13.66 10.50 -4.32
CA LEU A 217 -12.61 9.63 -4.86
C LEU A 217 -12.14 8.62 -3.81
N PHE A 218 -11.87 9.08 -2.58
CA PHE A 218 -11.48 8.21 -1.47
C PHE A 218 -12.56 7.18 -1.13
N GLY A 219 -13.82 7.62 -1.01
CA GLY A 219 -14.94 6.71 -0.75
C GLY A 219 -15.10 5.66 -1.86
N SER A 220 -15.02 6.07 -3.13
CA SER A 220 -15.11 5.14 -4.26
C SER A 220 -13.93 4.15 -4.30
N ALA A 221 -12.72 4.57 -3.93
CA ALA A 221 -11.55 3.69 -3.88
C ALA A 221 -11.68 2.68 -2.72
N LEU A 222 -12.12 3.15 -1.55
CA LEU A 222 -12.33 2.32 -0.37
C LEU A 222 -13.36 1.22 -0.63
N THR A 223 -14.51 1.56 -1.23
CA THR A 223 -15.54 0.57 -1.59
C THR A 223 -14.98 -0.55 -2.48
N ARG A 224 -14.10 -0.23 -3.44
CA ARG A 224 -13.50 -1.25 -4.32
C ARG A 224 -12.46 -2.11 -3.63
N LEU A 225 -11.75 -1.56 -2.64
CA LEU A 225 -10.79 -2.30 -1.83
C LEU A 225 -11.48 -3.26 -0.86
N GLU A 226 -12.64 -2.87 -0.32
CA GLU A 226 -13.44 -3.66 0.61
C GLU A 226 -14.22 -4.81 -0.05
N GLU A 227 -14.34 -4.83 -1.39
CA GLU A 227 -15.02 -5.91 -2.09
C GLU A 227 -14.37 -7.28 -1.80
N LEU A 228 -15.19 -8.23 -1.32
CA LEU A 228 -14.74 -9.57 -0.95
C LEU A 228 -14.08 -10.28 -2.14
N PRO A 229 -12.86 -10.82 -1.96
CA PRO A 229 -12.09 -11.46 -3.05
C PRO A 229 -12.73 -12.76 -3.58
N LEU A 230 -13.71 -13.31 -2.85
CA LEU A 230 -14.34 -14.59 -3.16
C LEU A 230 -15.65 -14.47 -3.96
N ARG A 231 -16.07 -13.26 -4.37
CA ARG A 231 -17.31 -13.08 -5.14
C ARG A 231 -17.33 -13.85 -6.46
N LEU A 232 -16.16 -14.04 -7.08
CA LEU A 232 -15.99 -14.73 -8.36
C LEU A 232 -15.65 -16.22 -8.21
N VAL A 233 -15.47 -16.73 -6.99
CA VAL A 233 -15.26 -18.16 -6.77
C VAL A 233 -16.65 -18.79 -6.59
N GLU A 234 -17.14 -19.46 -7.63
CA GLU A 234 -18.44 -20.14 -7.64
C GLU A 234 -18.59 -21.06 -6.42
N GLY A 235 -19.79 -21.07 -5.83
CA GLY A 235 -20.11 -21.83 -4.62
C GLY A 235 -20.25 -23.34 -4.82
N ASP A 236 -20.27 -23.81 -6.07
CA ASP A 236 -20.52 -25.22 -6.38
C ASP A 236 -19.23 -26.05 -6.35
N ASN A 237 -18.83 -26.38 -5.12
CA ASN A 237 -17.68 -27.23 -4.85
C ASN A 237 -18.05 -28.71 -5.02
N HIS A 238 -18.08 -29.19 -6.26
CA HIS A 238 -18.28 -30.61 -6.55
C HIS A 238 -17.05 -31.41 -6.12
N GLY A 239 -17.27 -32.58 -5.50
CA GLY A 239 -16.20 -33.42 -4.97
C GLY A 239 -15.53 -34.34 -5.99
N SER A 240 -16.12 -34.51 -7.18
CA SER A 240 -15.59 -35.39 -8.22
C SER A 240 -16.08 -35.01 -9.63
N PRO A 241 -15.35 -35.43 -10.70
CA PRO A 241 -15.75 -35.18 -12.08
C PRO A 241 -17.14 -35.74 -12.41
N TRP A 242 -17.48 -36.90 -11.84
CA TRP A 242 -18.77 -37.57 -12.06
C TRP A 242 -19.93 -36.82 -11.39
N GLN A 243 -19.72 -36.32 -10.18
CA GLN A 243 -20.74 -35.53 -9.49
C GLN A 243 -21.07 -34.25 -10.25
N GLU A 244 -20.07 -33.56 -10.79
CA GLU A 244 -20.27 -32.36 -11.61
C GLU A 244 -20.99 -32.66 -12.93
N LEU A 245 -20.64 -33.77 -13.59
CA LEU A 245 -21.31 -34.16 -14.82
C LEU A 245 -22.80 -34.45 -14.57
N ILE A 246 -23.11 -35.16 -13.48
CA ILE A 246 -24.48 -35.56 -13.11
C ILE A 246 -25.30 -34.36 -12.64
N SER A 247 -24.72 -33.40 -11.92
CA SER A 247 -25.41 -32.20 -11.45
C SER A 247 -25.55 -31.12 -12.53
N SER A 248 -24.83 -31.23 -13.65
CA SER A 248 -24.87 -30.22 -14.71
C SER A 248 -26.28 -30.02 -15.28
N ASP A 249 -26.68 -28.77 -15.48
CA ASP A 249 -27.97 -28.41 -16.07
C ASP A 249 -28.20 -29.07 -17.44
N GLY A 250 -27.12 -29.27 -18.21
CA GLY A 250 -27.17 -29.96 -19.50
C GLY A 250 -27.51 -31.44 -19.37
N PHE A 251 -26.88 -32.15 -18.42
CA PHE A 251 -27.19 -33.56 -18.17
C PHE A 251 -28.59 -33.73 -17.58
N GLN A 252 -28.99 -32.87 -16.64
CA GLN A 252 -30.33 -32.90 -16.06
C GLN A 252 -31.42 -32.62 -17.11
N LYS A 253 -31.20 -31.63 -17.99
CA LYS A 253 -32.11 -31.38 -19.13
C LYS A 253 -32.16 -32.55 -20.11
N ALA A 254 -31.01 -33.16 -20.43
CA ALA A 254 -30.97 -34.34 -21.30
C ALA A 254 -31.73 -35.53 -20.68
N LEU A 255 -31.59 -35.75 -19.37
CA LEU A 255 -32.28 -36.79 -18.61
C LEU A 255 -33.80 -36.55 -18.53
N GLN A 256 -34.24 -35.30 -18.51
CA GLN A 256 -35.66 -34.94 -18.52
C GLN A 256 -36.28 -34.97 -19.92
N THR A 257 -35.50 -34.69 -20.96
CA THR A 257 -36.00 -34.57 -22.34
C THR A 257 -36.03 -35.92 -23.07
N ILE A 258 -35.18 -36.88 -22.68
CA ILE A 258 -35.06 -38.20 -23.34
C ILE A 258 -35.50 -39.31 -22.36
N PRO A 259 -36.74 -39.83 -22.46
CA PRO A 259 -37.27 -40.84 -21.54
C PRO A 259 -36.45 -42.14 -21.54
N GLU A 260 -35.99 -42.59 -22.71
CA GLU A 260 -35.17 -43.80 -22.83
C GLU A 260 -33.81 -43.70 -22.11
N LEU A 261 -33.22 -42.50 -22.06
CA LEU A 261 -31.94 -42.26 -21.41
C LEU A 261 -32.11 -42.28 -19.88
N ARG A 262 -33.23 -41.72 -19.39
CA ARG A 262 -33.63 -41.80 -17.98
C ARG A 262 -33.87 -43.22 -17.52
N ASP A 263 -34.64 -44.00 -18.28
CA ASP A 263 -34.98 -45.37 -17.90
C ASP A 263 -33.74 -46.28 -17.92
N LYS A 264 -32.85 -46.12 -18.91
CA LYS A 264 -31.55 -46.81 -18.92
C LYS A 264 -30.66 -46.41 -17.75
N PHE A 265 -30.57 -45.13 -17.41
CA PHE A 265 -29.75 -44.66 -16.29
C PHE A 265 -30.25 -45.21 -14.94
N MET A 266 -31.57 -45.26 -14.72
CA MET A 266 -32.16 -45.76 -13.48
C MET A 266 -32.11 -47.29 -13.35
N ASN A 267 -32.10 -48.02 -14.47
CA ASN A 267 -32.02 -49.48 -14.48
C ASN A 267 -30.59 -50.04 -14.55
N MET A 268 -29.61 -49.23 -14.99
CA MET A 268 -28.19 -49.61 -15.09
C MET A 268 -27.59 -50.26 -13.83
N PRO A 269 -27.86 -49.78 -12.60
CA PRO A 269 -27.34 -50.44 -11.39
C PRO A 269 -27.89 -51.86 -11.21
N LYS A 270 -29.15 -52.09 -11.58
CA LYS A 270 -29.81 -53.40 -11.48
C LYS A 270 -29.28 -54.35 -12.56
N ASP A 271 -29.08 -53.84 -13.77
CA ASP A 271 -28.57 -54.62 -14.90
C ASP A 271 -27.12 -55.06 -14.71
N ILE A 272 -26.27 -54.19 -14.13
CA ILE A 272 -24.88 -54.52 -13.78
C ILE A 272 -24.85 -55.62 -12.72
N VAL A 273 -25.65 -55.49 -11.64
CA VAL A 273 -25.72 -56.50 -10.57
C VAL A 273 -26.26 -57.85 -11.09
N ALA A 274 -27.28 -57.82 -11.96
CA ALA A 274 -27.84 -59.02 -12.58
C ALA A 274 -26.84 -59.71 -13.52
N SER A 275 -26.06 -58.94 -14.28
CA SER A 275 -25.00 -59.45 -15.16
C SER A 275 -23.88 -60.15 -14.38
N PHE A 276 -23.41 -59.56 -13.27
CA PHE A 276 -22.42 -60.20 -12.38
C PHE A 276 -22.99 -61.43 -11.66
N GLY A 277 -24.27 -61.42 -11.30
CA GLY A 277 -24.97 -62.58 -10.71
C GLY A 277 -25.09 -63.76 -11.67
N ASN A 278 -25.32 -63.52 -12.96
CA ASN A 278 -25.41 -64.57 -13.97
C ASN A 278 -24.06 -65.19 -14.33
N VAL A 279 -22.95 -64.43 -14.26
CA VAL A 279 -21.59 -64.96 -14.45
C VAL A 279 -21.18 -65.97 -13.36
N LYS A 280 -21.72 -65.84 -12.15
CA LYS A 280 -21.50 -66.83 -11.07
C LYS A 280 -22.22 -68.16 -11.31
N LYS A 281 -23.30 -68.16 -12.10
CA LYS A 281 -24.12 -69.35 -12.39
C LYS A 281 -23.55 -70.25 -13.50
N THR A 282 -22.65 -69.74 -14.32
CA THR A 282 -22.02 -70.48 -15.42
C THR A 282 -20.70 -71.19 -15.03
N ILE A 283 -20.21 -71.04 -13.79
CA ILE A 283 -18.93 -71.61 -13.32
C ILE A 283 -19.15 -72.48 -12.05
N SER A 284 -19.94 -73.56 -12.14
CA SER A 284 -19.88 -74.76 -11.25
C SER A 284 -20.99 -75.78 -11.55
N PRO A 285 -20.77 -77.09 -11.35
CA PRO A 285 -20.35 -78.01 -12.42
C PRO A 285 -21.47 -78.97 -12.87
N GLU A 286 -21.42 -79.42 -14.13
CA GLU A 286 -22.27 -80.49 -14.66
C GLU A 286 -21.53 -81.84 -14.62
N SER A 287 -22.09 -82.75 -13.82
CA SER A 287 -22.03 -84.22 -13.82
C SER A 287 -20.69 -84.94 -13.62
N ALA A 288 -20.46 -85.40 -12.39
CA ALA A 288 -20.01 -86.76 -12.13
C ALA A 288 -21.27 -87.63 -11.91
N LYS A 289 -21.63 -88.46 -12.88
CA LYS A 289 -22.47 -89.65 -12.68
C LYS A 289 -21.68 -90.86 -13.17
N THR A 290 -21.19 -91.61 -12.19
CA THR A 290 -20.81 -93.02 -12.29
C THR A 290 -22.07 -93.84 -12.49
N ASP A 291 -22.15 -94.57 -13.61
CA ASP A 291 -22.98 -95.76 -13.73
C ASP A 291 -22.07 -97.00 -13.56
N GLU A 292 -22.67 -98.05 -13.03
CA GLU A 292 -22.13 -99.36 -12.62
C GLU A 292 -21.21 -100.07 -13.63
#